data_AF-A0A0R3AVL0-F1
#
_entry.id   AF-A0A0R3AVL0-F1
#
_cell.length_a   1.000
_cell.length_b   1.000
_cell.length_c   1.000
_cell.angle_alpha   90.00
_cell.angle_beta   90.00
_cell.angle_gamma   90.00
#
_symmetry.space_group_name_H-M   'P 1'
#
loop_
_entity.id
_entity.type
_entity.pdbx_description
1 polymer ?
#
loop_
_entity_poly.entity_id
_entity_poly.type
_entity_poly.pdbx_seq_one_letter_code
_entity_poly.pdbx_strand_id
1 'polypeptide(L)'
;MVFSVRLFMWCGVVLSSLLSIMAAQASSKYFDIPAWPGDEESCPAPGNIHSSHGVFRAPSKSEGVDWVGMSQGDVGENVLAFTKAIFVLAEQNSESRGFLASCIYRTSAGRYLSMRLDGNEYGHIMWIARSASWRQSQDFSSKAILECTDKGTRACGFFIK
;
A
#
# COMPACT_ATOMS: atom_id res chain seq x y z
N MET A 1 -17.65 -27.03 -85.90
CA MET A 1 -17.81 -25.65 -86.45
C MET A 1 -18.88 -24.95 -85.62
N VAL A 2 -18.50 -24.14 -84.63
CA VAL A 2 -18.29 -22.67 -84.61
C VAL A 2 -19.58 -21.87 -84.36
N PHE A 3 -19.44 -20.84 -83.51
CA PHE A 3 -20.33 -19.75 -83.09
C PHE A 3 -21.16 -20.05 -81.82
N SER A 4 -21.25 -19.23 -80.78
CA SER A 4 -20.73 -17.89 -80.42
C SER A 4 -21.04 -17.73 -78.92
N VAL A 5 -20.12 -17.36 -78.04
CA VAL A 5 -19.72 -15.97 -77.68
C VAL A 5 -20.92 -15.06 -77.35
N ARG A 6 -20.97 -14.69 -76.06
CA ARG A 6 -21.63 -13.53 -75.41
C ARG A 6 -23.10 -13.67 -75.04
N LEU A 7 -23.34 -13.96 -73.76
CA LEU A 7 -24.39 -13.29 -73.00
C LEU A 7 -23.76 -12.56 -71.80
N PHE A 8 -23.79 -11.23 -71.89
CA PHE A 8 -24.06 -10.27 -70.80
C PHE A 8 -23.52 -10.63 -69.41
N MET A 9 -22.37 -10.12 -68.96
CA MET A 9 -22.17 -8.77 -68.42
C MET A 9 -23.41 -8.19 -67.71
N TRP A 10 -23.74 -8.69 -66.52
CA TRP A 10 -24.28 -7.89 -65.41
C TRP A 10 -24.45 -8.75 -64.16
N CYS A 11 -23.59 -8.49 -63.16
CA CYS A 11 -23.75 -8.69 -61.72
C CYS A 11 -22.36 -8.74 -61.08
N GLY A 12 -21.55 -7.73 -61.40
CA GLY A 12 -20.45 -7.35 -60.52
C GLY A 12 -21.05 -6.61 -59.33
N VAL A 13 -20.44 -6.84 -58.17
CA VAL A 13 -20.54 -6.01 -56.96
C VAL A 13 -21.82 -6.18 -56.13
N VAL A 14 -21.99 -7.29 -55.41
CA VAL A 14 -22.56 -7.26 -54.03
C VAL A 14 -22.18 -8.55 -53.28
N LEU A 15 -20.96 -8.71 -52.77
CA LEU A 15 -20.68 -9.75 -51.75
C LEU A 15 -19.38 -9.47 -50.97
N SER A 16 -19.18 -8.21 -50.59
CA SER A 16 -17.99 -7.82 -49.82
C SER A 16 -18.32 -6.73 -48.81
N SER A 17 -19.30 -6.99 -47.96
CA SER A 17 -19.56 -6.15 -46.78
C SER A 17 -20.60 -6.83 -45.92
N LEU A 18 -20.15 -7.48 -44.84
CA LEU A 18 -20.84 -7.65 -43.55
C LEU A 18 -20.00 -8.60 -42.66
N LEU A 19 -18.78 -8.18 -42.35
CA LEU A 19 -18.05 -8.65 -41.18
C LEU A 19 -17.68 -7.41 -40.37
N SER A 20 -18.71 -6.72 -39.88
CA SER A 20 -18.54 -5.76 -38.80
C SER A 20 -18.24 -6.59 -37.56
N ILE A 21 -16.94 -6.85 -37.33
CA ILE A 21 -16.46 -7.32 -36.03
C ILE A 21 -16.79 -6.19 -35.07
N MET A 22 -17.87 -6.35 -34.30
CA MET A 22 -18.04 -5.58 -33.09
C MET A 22 -16.88 -5.99 -32.18
N ALA A 23 -15.81 -5.20 -32.19
CA ALA A 23 -14.87 -5.20 -31.10
C ALA A 23 -15.68 -4.79 -29.88
N ALA A 24 -16.10 -5.78 -29.08
CA ALA A 24 -16.59 -5.54 -27.75
C ALA A 24 -15.47 -4.79 -27.04
N GLN A 25 -15.62 -3.47 -26.88
CA GLN A 25 -14.80 -2.71 -25.98
C GLN A 25 -15.12 -3.26 -24.59
N ALA A 26 -14.30 -4.19 -24.12
CA ALA A 26 -14.24 -4.53 -22.72
C ALA A 26 -13.80 -3.25 -22.00
N SER A 27 -14.78 -2.42 -21.64
CA SER A 27 -14.62 -1.36 -20.65
C SER A 27 -14.13 -2.06 -19.40
N SER A 28 -12.82 -2.10 -19.21
CA SER A 28 -12.24 -2.67 -18.01
C SER A 28 -12.74 -1.82 -16.85
N LYS A 29 -13.70 -2.33 -16.08
CA LYS A 29 -13.99 -1.87 -14.71
C LYS A 29 -12.83 -2.25 -13.80
N TYR A 30 -11.61 -2.00 -14.25
CA TYR A 30 -10.39 -2.34 -13.55
C TYR A 30 -10.11 -1.18 -12.61
N PHE A 31 -10.76 -1.26 -11.45
CA PHE A 31 -10.51 -0.47 -10.26
C PHE A 31 -10.73 1.04 -10.41
N ASP A 32 -11.95 1.48 -10.10
CA ASP A 32 -12.11 2.76 -9.40
C ASP A 32 -11.44 2.61 -8.03
N ILE A 33 -10.12 2.78 -7.97
CA ILE A 33 -9.44 3.04 -6.71
C ILE A 33 -9.93 4.43 -6.31
N PRO A 34 -10.71 4.58 -5.22
CA PRO A 34 -11.08 5.91 -4.77
C PRO A 34 -9.78 6.70 -4.60
N ALA A 35 -9.69 7.86 -5.25
CA ALA A 35 -8.61 8.80 -5.02
C ALA A 35 -8.68 9.20 -3.54
N TRP A 36 -7.93 8.49 -2.70
CA TRP A 36 -7.85 8.78 -1.28
C TRP A 36 -7.17 10.15 -1.15
N PRO A 37 -7.82 11.15 -0.52
CA PRO A 37 -7.30 12.52 -0.44
C PRO A 37 -6.16 12.67 0.58
N GLY A 38 -5.52 11.56 0.97
CA GLY A 38 -4.56 11.49 2.06
C GLY A 38 -3.19 11.03 1.61
N ASP A 39 -2.15 11.46 2.31
CA ASP A 39 -0.77 11.09 2.01
C ASP A 39 -0.50 9.63 2.41
N GLU A 40 0.05 8.84 1.48
CA GLU A 40 0.47 7.47 1.77
C GLU A 40 1.78 7.48 2.59
N GLU A 41 1.67 7.04 3.83
CA GLU A 41 2.75 6.87 4.76
C GLU A 41 3.10 5.39 4.96
N SER A 42 4.31 5.12 5.46
CA SER A 42 4.79 3.78 5.77
C SER A 42 5.87 3.81 6.83
N CYS A 43 6.08 2.70 7.53
CA CYS A 43 7.18 2.56 8.47
C CYS A 43 8.53 3.00 7.87
N PRO A 44 9.34 3.80 8.59
CA PRO A 44 10.62 4.28 8.08
C PRO A 44 11.60 3.12 7.85
N ALA A 45 12.44 3.26 6.83
CA ALA A 45 13.54 2.33 6.63
C ALA A 45 14.55 2.46 7.78
N PRO A 46 15.18 1.36 8.26
CA PRO A 46 16.13 1.41 9.37
C PRO A 46 17.24 2.45 9.21
N GLY A 47 17.78 2.61 8.00
CA GLY A 47 18.84 3.58 7.69
C GLY A 47 18.41 5.05 7.75
N ASN A 48 17.12 5.34 7.78
CA ASN A 48 16.58 6.70 7.91
C ASN A 48 16.26 7.07 9.36
N ILE A 49 16.47 6.15 10.31
CA ILE A 49 16.20 6.38 11.73
C ILE A 49 17.51 6.77 12.41
N HIS A 50 17.54 7.99 12.93
CA HIS A 50 18.70 8.56 13.62
C HIS A 50 18.44 8.63 15.12
N SER A 51 19.47 8.33 15.92
CA SER A 51 19.40 8.42 17.37
C SER A 51 20.16 9.62 17.91
N SER A 52 19.59 10.28 18.91
CA SER A 52 20.24 11.35 19.69
C SER A 52 19.74 11.26 21.13
N HIS A 53 20.66 11.02 22.08
CA HIS A 53 20.35 10.93 23.52
C HIS A 53 19.17 10.00 23.87
N GLY A 54 19.12 8.80 23.27
CA GLY A 54 18.06 7.80 23.53
C GLY A 54 16.72 8.08 22.82
N VAL A 55 16.63 9.17 22.06
CA VAL A 55 15.49 9.50 21.20
C VAL A 55 15.83 9.13 19.76
N PHE A 56 14.96 8.37 19.12
CA PHE A 56 15.06 7.95 17.73
C PHE A 56 14.07 8.78 16.91
N ARG A 57 14.53 9.32 15.78
CA ARG A 57 13.71 10.11 14.87
C ARG A 57 13.92 9.71 13.41
N ALA A 58 12.87 9.78 12.62
CA ALA A 58 12.94 9.72 11.17
C ALA A 58 11.90 10.68 10.57
N PRO A 59 12.20 11.32 9.43
CA PRO A 59 11.23 12.17 8.76
C PRO A 59 10.04 11.34 8.30
N SER A 60 8.84 11.88 8.47
CA SER A 60 7.67 11.37 7.79
C SER A 60 7.52 12.06 6.42
N LYS A 61 6.68 11.51 5.55
CA LYS A 61 6.28 12.16 4.29
C LYS A 61 5.17 13.17 4.50
N SER A 62 4.37 12.99 5.55
CA SER A 62 3.28 13.89 5.89
C SER A 62 3.84 15.16 6.53
N GLU A 63 3.33 16.32 6.15
CA GLU A 63 3.82 17.58 6.72
C GLU A 63 3.47 17.69 8.21
N GLY A 64 4.39 18.23 9.01
CA GLY A 64 4.14 18.49 10.44
C GLY A 64 4.20 17.26 11.35
N VAL A 65 4.64 16.09 10.83
CA VAL A 65 4.85 14.87 11.61
C VAL A 65 6.23 14.27 11.41
N ASP A 66 6.76 13.74 12.50
CA ASP A 66 7.95 12.91 12.48
C ASP A 66 7.66 11.54 13.10
N TRP A 67 8.44 10.54 12.71
CA TRP A 67 8.49 9.29 13.42
C TRP A 67 9.37 9.45 14.65
N VAL A 68 8.85 9.08 15.82
CA VAL A 68 9.57 9.16 17.10
C VAL A 68 9.49 7.83 17.83
N GLY A 69 10.61 7.45 18.44
CA GLY A 69 10.70 6.33 19.36
C GLY A 69 11.66 6.65 20.50
N MET A 70 11.41 6.07 21.67
CA MET A 70 12.30 6.19 22.82
C MET A 70 12.78 4.81 23.23
N SER A 71 14.06 4.71 23.57
CA SER A 71 14.62 3.53 24.18
C SER A 71 15.61 3.97 25.26
N GLN A 72 15.70 3.21 26.37
CA GLN A 72 16.59 3.52 27.50
C GLN A 72 18.06 3.21 27.16
N GLY A 73 18.53 3.62 25.99
CA GLY A 73 19.84 3.27 25.43
C GLY A 73 20.89 4.32 25.60
N ASP A 74 22.13 3.86 25.51
CA ASP A 74 23.29 4.72 25.40
C ASP A 74 23.25 5.54 24.09
N VAL A 75 24.00 6.63 24.08
CA VAL A 75 24.18 7.49 22.91
C VAL A 75 24.80 6.67 21.77
N GLY A 76 24.20 6.73 20.57
CA GLY A 76 24.79 6.16 19.35
C GLY A 76 24.33 4.75 18.97
N GLU A 77 23.21 4.25 19.53
CA GLU A 77 22.61 3.02 19.03
C GLU A 77 22.06 3.16 17.61
N ASN A 78 22.36 2.16 16.77
CA ASN A 78 21.89 2.09 15.38
C ASN A 78 20.66 1.19 15.28
N VAL A 79 19.75 1.50 14.35
CA VAL A 79 18.61 0.64 14.02
C VAL A 79 19.01 -0.32 12.91
N LEU A 80 18.96 -1.62 13.18
CA LEU A 80 19.49 -2.64 12.27
C LEU A 80 18.42 -3.20 11.32
N ALA A 81 17.25 -3.53 11.87
CA ALA A 81 16.26 -4.28 11.10
C ALA A 81 14.83 -3.92 11.50
N PHE A 82 13.98 -3.77 10.49
CA PHE A 82 12.54 -3.78 10.66
C PHE A 82 12.09 -5.20 11.04
N THR A 83 11.24 -5.29 12.07
CA THR A 83 10.63 -6.53 12.54
C THR A 83 9.19 -6.63 12.05
N LYS A 84 8.35 -5.65 12.44
CA LYS A 84 6.93 -5.63 12.06
C LYS A 84 6.28 -4.28 12.35
N ALA A 85 5.15 -4.02 11.70
CA ALA A 85 4.23 -2.94 12.01
C ALA A 85 2.98 -3.52 12.68
N ILE A 86 2.39 -2.79 13.63
CA ILE A 86 1.15 -3.16 14.30
C ILE A 86 0.10 -2.10 13.99
N PHE A 87 -1.05 -2.55 13.50
CA PHE A 87 -2.21 -1.73 13.20
C PHE A 87 -3.41 -2.26 13.98
N VAL A 88 -4.16 -1.36 14.61
CA VAL A 88 -5.32 -1.72 15.43
C VAL A 88 -6.56 -1.16 14.78
N LEU A 89 -7.51 -2.04 14.49
CA LEU A 89 -8.77 -1.70 13.85
C LEU A 89 -9.65 -0.91 14.83
N ALA A 90 -10.28 0.16 14.35
CA ALA A 90 -11.16 1.00 15.17
C ALA A 90 -12.47 0.28 15.54
N GLU A 91 -12.89 -0.69 14.72
CA GLU A 91 -14.10 -1.47 14.89
C GLU A 91 -13.78 -2.95 14.59
N GLN A 92 -14.42 -3.90 15.29
CA GLN A 92 -14.10 -5.33 15.14
C GLN A 92 -14.37 -5.89 13.73
N ASN A 93 -15.19 -5.22 12.92
CA ASN A 93 -15.52 -5.62 11.55
C ASN A 93 -14.90 -4.70 10.48
N SER A 94 -14.06 -3.75 10.89
CA SER A 94 -13.32 -2.91 9.95
C SER A 94 -12.15 -3.72 9.39
N GLU A 95 -12.04 -3.86 8.07
CA GLU A 95 -10.90 -4.58 7.46
C GLU A 95 -9.71 -3.67 7.15
N SER A 96 -9.91 -2.36 7.14
CA SER A 96 -8.90 -1.42 6.65
C SER A 96 -8.76 -0.14 7.48
N ARG A 97 -9.70 0.15 8.38
CA ARG A 97 -9.79 1.43 9.09
C ARG A 97 -9.43 1.26 10.57
N GLY A 98 -8.49 2.07 11.05
CA GLY A 98 -7.95 1.94 12.40
C GLY A 98 -6.83 2.92 12.67
N PHE A 99 -5.84 2.53 13.47
CA PHE A 99 -4.68 3.35 13.79
C PHE A 99 -3.42 2.51 13.81
N LEU A 100 -2.32 3.09 13.33
CA LEU A 100 -1.01 2.47 13.47
C LEU A 100 -0.55 2.60 14.92
N ALA A 101 -0.39 1.47 15.60
CA ALA A 101 0.09 1.45 16.98
C ALA A 101 1.60 1.63 17.09
N SER A 102 2.37 0.99 16.19
CA SER A 102 3.83 1.19 16.10
C SER A 102 4.48 0.44 14.94
N CYS A 103 5.65 0.91 14.53
CA CYS A 103 6.64 0.17 13.76
C CYS A 103 7.75 -0.33 14.72
N ILE A 104 8.03 -1.63 14.70
CA ILE A 104 8.95 -2.30 15.63
C ILE A 104 10.23 -2.70 14.90
N TYR A 105 11.36 -2.37 15.52
CA TYR A 105 12.70 -2.59 14.99
C TYR A 105 13.61 -3.24 16.02
N ARG A 106 14.72 -3.81 15.55
CA ARG A 106 15.83 -4.26 16.39
C ARG A 106 17.00 -3.28 16.32
N THR A 107 17.54 -2.89 17.48
CA THR A 107 18.73 -2.02 17.57
C THR A 107 20.03 -2.83 17.65
N SER A 108 21.17 -2.16 17.46
CA SER A 108 22.50 -2.76 17.60
C SER A 108 22.81 -3.28 19.00
N ALA A 109 22.14 -2.76 20.03
CA ALA A 109 22.20 -3.28 21.40
C ALA A 109 21.32 -4.52 21.61
N GLY A 110 20.69 -5.04 20.56
CA GLY A 110 19.83 -6.24 20.62
C GLY A 110 18.44 -5.98 21.18
N ARG A 111 18.06 -4.72 21.42
CA ARG A 111 16.77 -4.31 22.00
C ARG A 111 15.74 -4.03 20.93
N TYR A 112 14.47 -3.99 21.32
CA TYR A 112 13.39 -3.55 20.44
C TYR A 112 13.14 -2.06 20.58
N LEU A 113 12.98 -1.40 19.43
CA LEU A 113 12.58 0.00 19.31
C LEU A 113 11.18 0.06 18.71
N SER A 114 10.29 0.80 19.36
CA SER A 114 8.95 1.10 18.86
C SER A 114 8.93 2.54 18.36
N MET A 115 8.70 2.73 17.06
CA MET A 115 8.52 4.03 16.43
C MET A 115 7.02 4.28 16.21
N ARG A 116 6.59 5.52 16.44
CA ARG A 116 5.23 6.00 16.20
C ARG A 116 5.28 7.36 15.50
N LEU A 117 4.20 7.74 14.83
CA LEU A 117 4.06 9.12 14.37
C LEU A 117 3.80 10.02 15.59
N ASP A 118 4.57 11.10 15.71
CA ASP A 118 4.44 12.11 16.74
C ASP A 118 4.02 13.44 16.11
N GLY A 119 2.85 13.93 16.51
CA GLY A 119 2.23 15.14 16.01
C GLY A 119 0.87 15.38 16.66
N ASN A 120 0.52 16.64 16.88
CA ASN A 120 -0.65 17.05 17.69
C ASN A 120 -2.00 16.55 17.14
N GLU A 121 -2.06 16.10 15.88
CA GLU A 121 -3.29 15.65 15.22
C GLU A 121 -3.31 14.14 14.92
N TYR A 122 -2.21 13.40 15.09
CA TYR A 122 -2.05 12.08 14.46
C TYR A 122 -2.56 10.87 15.28
N GLY A 123 -3.47 11.15 16.23
CA GLY A 123 -4.41 10.17 16.78
C GLY A 123 -5.60 9.86 15.86
N HIS A 124 -5.60 10.40 14.63
CA HIS A 124 -6.66 10.20 13.66
C HIS A 124 -6.70 8.79 13.07
N ILE A 125 -7.90 8.41 12.65
CA ILE A 125 -8.16 7.16 11.97
C ILE A 125 -7.43 7.14 10.62
N MET A 126 -6.68 6.08 10.38
CA MET A 126 -5.90 5.77 9.19
C MET A 126 -6.57 4.66 8.38
N TRP A 127 -6.18 4.53 7.11
CA TRP A 127 -6.63 3.45 6.23
C TRP A 127 -5.45 2.63 5.72
N ILE A 128 -5.59 1.31 5.71
CA ILE A 128 -4.60 0.41 5.13
C ILE A 128 -4.52 0.63 3.62
N ALA A 129 -3.30 0.87 3.09
CA ALA A 129 -3.07 1.06 1.66
C ALA A 129 -2.84 -0.28 0.93
N ARG A 130 -2.02 -1.17 1.51
CA ARG A 130 -1.61 -2.46 0.91
C ARG A 130 -2.14 -3.64 1.69
N SER A 131 -3.45 -3.88 1.62
CA SER A 131 -4.13 -4.92 2.41
C SER A 131 -3.44 -6.29 2.38
N ALA A 132 -2.86 -6.69 1.24
CA ALA A 132 -2.12 -7.96 1.11
C ALA A 132 -0.89 -8.10 2.02
N SER A 133 -0.28 -6.98 2.45
CA SER A 133 0.87 -6.98 3.37
C SER A 133 0.44 -7.03 4.85
N TRP A 134 -0.86 -6.83 5.13
CA TRP A 134 -1.42 -6.85 6.48
C TRP A 134 -2.19 -8.14 6.72
N ARG A 135 -1.94 -8.75 7.87
CA ARG A 135 -2.62 -9.99 8.29
C ARG A 135 -2.96 -9.92 9.76
N GLN A 136 -3.89 -10.77 10.20
CA GLN A 136 -4.16 -10.88 11.63
C GLN A 136 -2.89 -11.25 12.40
N SER A 137 -2.62 -10.53 13.48
CA SER A 137 -1.46 -10.79 14.34
C SER A 137 -1.60 -12.14 15.03
N GLN A 138 -0.50 -12.91 15.06
CA GLN A 138 -0.43 -14.17 15.81
C GLN A 138 -0.05 -13.94 17.28
N ASP A 139 0.58 -12.80 17.57
CA ASP A 139 1.04 -12.46 18.92
C ASP A 139 -0.08 -11.99 19.87
N PHE A 140 -1.28 -11.74 19.34
CA PHE A 140 -2.42 -11.26 20.11
C PHE A 140 -3.65 -12.10 19.83
N SER A 141 -4.47 -12.34 20.86
CA SER A 141 -5.75 -13.06 20.72
C SER A 141 -6.82 -12.23 20.02
N SER A 142 -6.68 -10.91 19.99
CA SER A 142 -7.63 -9.99 19.37
C SER A 142 -7.56 -10.04 17.84
N LYS A 143 -8.72 -10.27 17.20
CA LYS A 143 -8.86 -10.18 15.74
C LYS A 143 -8.75 -8.75 15.21
N ALA A 144 -8.86 -7.75 16.08
CA ALA A 144 -8.75 -6.34 15.71
C ALA A 144 -7.29 -5.89 15.53
N ILE A 145 -6.30 -6.76 15.78
CA ILE A 145 -4.88 -6.42 15.66
C ILE A 145 -4.31 -7.07 14.40
N LEU A 146 -3.84 -6.23 13.49
CA LEU A 146 -3.16 -6.62 12.29
C LEU A 146 -1.65 -6.38 12.44
N GLU A 147 -0.86 -7.23 11.80
CA GLU A 147 0.58 -7.08 11.67
C GLU A 147 0.98 -7.04 10.20
N CYS A 148 2.05 -6.31 9.91
CA CYS A 148 2.76 -6.36 8.63
C CYS A 148 4.24 -6.61 8.89
N THR A 149 4.79 -7.69 8.32
CA THR A 149 6.21 -8.09 8.48
C THR A 149 7.01 -7.92 7.19
N ASP A 150 6.39 -7.34 6.16
CA ASP A 150 7.01 -7.12 4.87
C ASP A 150 8.07 -6.01 4.96
N LYS A 151 9.29 -6.32 4.52
CA LYS A 151 10.45 -5.42 4.56
C LYS A 151 10.57 -4.55 3.30
N GLY A 152 9.70 -4.76 2.32
CA GLY A 152 9.65 -3.96 1.11
C GLY A 152 9.37 -2.49 1.40
N THR A 153 9.97 -1.60 0.60
CA THR A 153 9.72 -0.17 0.67
C THR A 153 8.22 0.10 0.52
N ARG A 154 7.63 0.85 1.46
CA ARG A 154 6.18 1.16 1.53
C ARG A 154 5.24 -0.04 1.73
N ALA A 155 5.74 -1.25 2.00
CA ALA A 155 4.90 -2.44 2.10
C ALA A 155 3.89 -2.35 3.25
N CYS A 156 4.36 -1.97 4.44
CA CYS A 156 3.49 -1.65 5.59
C CYS A 156 2.94 -0.22 5.48
N GLY A 157 2.21 0.03 4.41
CA GLY A 157 1.68 1.34 4.05
C GLY A 157 0.25 1.59 4.51
N PHE A 158 -0.04 2.83 4.83
CA PHE A 158 -1.34 3.35 5.26
C PHE A 158 -1.52 4.79 4.79
N PHE A 159 -2.76 5.23 4.66
CA PHE A 159 -3.12 6.60 4.36
C PHE A 159 -3.42 7.37 5.63
N ILE A 160 -2.89 8.58 5.70
CA ILE A 160 -3.21 9.58 6.71
C ILE A 160 -4.02 10.68 6.04
N LYS A 161 -5.04 11.20 6.72
CA LYS A 161 -5.89 12.28 6.22
C LYS A 161 -5.51 13.60 6.85
#